data_AF-A0A2E9XB66-F1
#
_entry.id   AF-A0A2E9XB66-F1
#
_cell.length_a   1.000
_cell.length_b   1.000
_cell.length_c   1.000
_cell.angle_alpha   90.00
_cell.angle_beta   90.00
_cell.angle_gamma   90.00
#
_symmetry.space_group_name_H-M   'P 1'
#
loop_
_entity.id
_entity.type
_entity.pdbx_description
1 polymer ?
#
loop_
_entity_poly.entity_id
_entity_poly.type
_entity_poly.pdbx_seq_one_letter_code
_entity_poly.pdbx_strand_id
1 'polypeptide(L)' 'MTLFNQRFIKDSLERGISTFAQAWAAAMAIPGPDWLDALKVAGVAAAICIAKAVAATRVGDSESASLSN' A
#
# COMPACT_ATOMS: atom_id res chain seq x y z
N MET A 1 4.13 -0.14 -23.53
CA MET A 1 3.40 0.29 -22.31
C MET A 1 4.41 0.34 -21.18
N THR A 2 4.73 1.53 -20.64
CA THR A 2 5.65 1.65 -19.50
C THR A 2 4.94 1.16 -18.23
N LEU A 3 5.58 0.21 -17.55
CA LEU A 3 5.12 -0.42 -16.30
C LEU A 3 4.82 0.60 -15.19
N PHE A 4 5.51 1.73 -15.22
CA PHE A 4 5.36 2.88 -14.33
C PHE A 4 4.64 4.03 -15.04
N ASN A 5 3.35 3.87 -15.29
CA ASN A 5 2.50 4.97 -15.77
C ASN A 5 1.92 5.76 -14.59
N GLN A 6 1.53 7.02 -14.82
CA GLN A 6 0.94 7.92 -13.83
C GLN A 6 -0.25 7.28 -13.09
N ARG A 7 -1.08 6.50 -13.78
CA ARG A 7 -2.21 5.78 -13.17
C ARG A 7 -1.77 4.76 -12.13
N PHE A 8 -0.76 3.95 -12.44
CA PHE A 8 -0.22 2.94 -11.52
C PHE A 8 0.43 3.59 -10.28
N ILE A 9 1.20 4.66 -10.49
CA ILE A 9 1.84 5.40 -9.41
C ILE A 9 0.79 6.02 -8.48
N LYS A 10 -0.25 6.64 -9.05
CA LYS A 10 -1.34 7.25 -8.29
C LYS A 10 -2.14 6.21 -7.50
N ASP A 11 -2.52 5.11 -8.14
CA ASP A 11 -3.24 4.00 -7.47
C ASP A 11 -2.41 3.40 -6.31
N SER A 12 -1.12 3.12 -6.57
CA SER A 12 -0.23 2.57 -5.55
C SER A 12 -0.03 3.52 -4.37
N LEU A 13 0.04 4.83 -4.63
CA LEU A 13 0.17 5.85 -3.59
C LEU A 13 -1.10 6.00 -2.77
N GLU A 14 -2.28 6.07 -3.40
CA GLU A 14 -3.58 6.13 -2.73
C GLU A 14 -3.79 4.90 -1.82
N ARG A 15 -3.40 3.71 -2.30
CA ARG A 15 -3.45 2.46 -1.53
C ARG A 15 -2.42 2.43 -0.40
N GLY A 16 -1.22 2.94 -0.63
CA GLY A 16 -0.17 3.05 0.39
C GLY A 16 -0.61 3.96 1.55
N ILE A 17 -1.13 5.15 1.24
CA ILE A 17 -1.59 6.13 2.24
C ILE A 17 -2.79 5.61 3.03
N SER A 18 -3.77 5.01 2.36
CA SER A 18 -4.94 4.43 3.03
C SER A 18 -4.55 3.26 3.95
N THR A 19 -3.65 2.38 3.49
CA THR A 19 -3.12 1.28 4.31
C THR A 19 -2.35 1.81 5.51
N PHE A 20 -1.54 2.86 5.33
CA PHE A 20 -0.83 3.52 6.41
C PHE A 20 -1.81 4.02 7.48
N ALA A 21 -2.81 4.81 7.09
CA ALA A 21 -3.78 5.39 8.01
C ALA A 21 -4.57 4.32 8.77
N GLN A 22 -5.00 3.26 8.07
CA GLN A 22 -5.72 2.14 8.68
C GLN A 22 -4.85 1.38 9.69
N ALA A 23 -3.62 1.06 9.32
CA ALA A 23 -2.69 0.33 10.19
C ALA A 23 -2.26 1.15 11.40
N TRP A 24 -2.06 2.46 11.22
CA TRP A 24 -1.74 3.37 12.33
C TRP A 24 -2.91 3.48 13.31
N ALA A 25 -4.12 3.72 12.80
CA ALA A 25 -5.32 3.80 13.63
C ALA A 25 -5.58 2.48 14.38
N ALA A 26 -5.41 1.34 13.71
CA ALA A 26 -5.53 0.03 14.34
C ALA A 26 -4.51 -0.20 15.44
N ALA A 27 -3.23 0.19 15.22
CA ALA A 27 -2.18 0.07 16.23
C ALA A 27 -2.43 1.00 17.43
N MET A 28 -2.96 2.20 17.22
CA MET A 28 -3.30 3.15 18.29
C MET A 28 -4.58 2.77 19.06
N ALA A 29 -5.45 1.95 18.48
CA ALA A 29 -6.64 1.45 19.16
C ALA A 29 -6.34 0.36 20.21
N ILE A 30 -5.14 -0.24 20.16
CA ILE A 30 -4.72 -1.27 21.10
C ILE A 30 -3.91 -0.60 22.23
N PRO A 31 -4.22 -0.84 23.51
CA PRO A 31 -3.38 -0.36 24.60
C PRO A 31 -2.02 -1.06 24.57
N GLY A 32 -0.93 -0.29 24.55
CA GLY A 32 0.44 -0.83 24.62
C GLY A 32 1.46 -0.14 23.70
N PRO A 33 1.20 0.03 22.40
CA PRO A 33 2.14 0.68 21.49
C PRO A 33 2.17 2.20 21.71
N ASP A 34 3.36 2.77 21.90
CA ASP A 34 3.56 4.21 21.83
C ASP A 34 3.34 4.72 20.39
N TRP A 35 3.06 6.01 20.24
CA TRP A 35 2.77 6.65 18.94
C TRP A 35 3.82 6.33 17.87
N LEU A 36 5.10 6.29 18.25
CA LEU A 36 6.21 5.98 17.34
C LEU A 36 6.20 4.52 16.88
N ASP A 37 5.82 3.57 17.73
CA ASP A 37 5.75 2.16 17.35
C ASP A 37 4.56 1.89 16.43
N ALA A 38 3.42 2.54 16.66
CA ALA A 38 2.31 2.50 15.72
C ALA A 38 2.67 3.11 14.36
N LEU A 39 3.46 4.19 14.33
CA LEU A 39 3.94 4.80 13.10
C LEU A 39 4.85 3.84 12.31
N LYS A 40 5.71 3.08 12.99
CA LYS A 40 6.55 2.04 12.36
C LYS A 40 5.69 0.93 11.76
N VAL A 41 4.70 0.42 12.50
CA VAL A 41 3.77 -0.62 12.02
C VAL A 41 3.05 -0.13 10.75
N ALA A 42 2.54 1.09 10.79
CA ALA A 42 1.86 1.70 9.65
C ALA A 42 2.79 1.88 8.44
N GLY A 43 4.04 2.31 8.66
CA GLY A 43 5.04 2.46 7.61
C GLY A 43 5.38 1.12 6.94
N VAL A 44 5.55 0.07 7.73
CA VAL A 44 5.79 -1.29 7.21
C VAL A 44 4.59 -1.80 6.43
N ALA A 45 3.36 -1.61 6.95
CA ALA A 45 2.14 -2.02 6.26
C ALA A 45 1.98 -1.32 4.90
N ALA A 46 2.24 -0.01 4.83
CA ALA A 46 2.21 0.76 3.59
C ALA A 46 3.26 0.27 2.57
N ALA A 47 4.48 -0.02 3.03
CA ALA A 47 5.54 -0.55 2.18
C ALA A 47 5.18 -1.93 1.59
N ILE A 48 4.61 -2.82 2.41
CA ILE A 48 4.13 -4.14 1.97
C ILE A 48 3.00 -3.99 0.94
N CYS A 49 2.08 -3.05 1.15
CA CYS A 49 1.00 -2.77 0.20
C CYS A 49 1.53 -2.36 -1.19
N ILE A 50 2.49 -1.43 -1.22
CA ILE A 50 3.12 -0.99 -2.47
C ILE A 50 3.90 -2.14 -3.11
N ALA A 51 4.66 -2.92 -2.33
CA ALA A 51 5.39 -4.08 -2.85
C ALA A 51 4.44 -5.11 -3.48
N LYS A 52 3.27 -5.33 -2.87
CA LYS A 52 2.23 -6.21 -3.42
C LYS A 52 1.63 -5.66 -4.71
N ALA A 53 1.41 -4.35 -4.81
CA ALA A 53 0.96 -3.70 -6.04
C ALA A 53 1.98 -3.90 -7.18
N VAL A 54 3.28 -3.78 -6.88
CA VAL A 54 4.36 -4.08 -7.85
C VAL A 54 4.38 -5.56 -8.22
N ALA A 55 4.30 -6.48 -7.26
CA ALA A 55 4.29 -7.92 -7.54
C ALA A 55 3.09 -8.34 -8.40
N ALA A 56 1.92 -7.74 -8.19
CA ALA A 56 0.72 -7.99 -8.98
C ALA A 56 0.90 -7.63 -10.46
N THR A 57 1.79 -6.70 -10.81
CA THR A 57 2.11 -6.39 -12.22
C THR A 57 2.87 -7.51 -12.94
N ARG A 58 3.45 -8.47 -12.22
CA ARG A 58 4.29 -9.54 -12.77
C ARG A 58 3.60 -10.91 -12.79
N VAL A 59 2.69 -11.14 -11.85
CA VAL A 59 2.07 -12.46 -11.61
C VAL A 59 0.53 -12.40 -11.70
N GLY A 60 -0.04 -11.20 -11.71
CA GLY A 60 -1.49 -11.00 -11.78
C GLY A 60 -2.02 -10.95 -13.20
N ASP A 61 -3.28 -11.36 -13.34
CA ASP A 61 -4.06 -11.28 -14.57
C ASP A 61 -4.02 -9.85 -15.15
N SER A 62 -3.65 -9.72 -16.42
CA SER A 62 -3.45 -8.42 -17.07
C SER A 62 -4.74 -7.60 -17.17
N GLU A 63 -5.90 -8.26 -17.05
CA GLU A 63 -7.23 -7.65 -17.17
C GLU A 63 -7.70 -6.94 -15.88
N SER A 64 -7.27 -7.42 -14.71
CA SER A 64 -7.66 -6.87 -13.39
C SER A 64 -6.57 -6.02 -12.73
N ALA A 65 -5.35 -6.04 -13.26
CA ALA A 65 -4.32 -5.10 -12.87
C ALA A 65 -4.74 -3.68 -13.28
N SER A 66 -4.29 -2.66 -12.55
CA SER A 66 -4.51 -1.21 -12.82
C SER A 66 -4.17 -0.75 -14.27
N LEU A 67 -3.61 -1.66 -15.07
CA LEU A 67 -3.33 -1.59 -16.50
C LEU A 67 -4.53 -2.03 -17.37
N SER A 68 -5.78 -1.70 -17.01
CA SER A 68 -6.88 -1.77 -17.97
C SER A 68 -6.89 -0.49 -18.81
N ASN A 69 -6.82 -0.67 -20.14
CA ASN A 69 -6.80 0.34 -21.20
C ASN A 69 -7.77 1.51 -20.96
#